data_AF-A0A7Y8HJ10-F1
#
_entry.id   AF-A0A7Y8HJ10-F1
#
_cell.length_a   1.000
_cell.length_b   1.000
_cell.length_c   1.000
_cell.angle_alpha   90.00
_cell.angle_beta   90.00
_cell.angle_gamma   90.00
#
_symmetry.space_group_name_H-M   'P 1'
#
loop_
_entity.id
_entity.type
_entity.pdbx_description
1 polymer ?
#
loop_
_entity_poly.entity_id
_entity_poly.type
_entity_poly.pdbx_seq_one_letter_code
_entity_poly.pdbx_strand_id
1 'polypeptide(L)' 'MRVLKWVLFGAVVLTCILGFVFPHPNPHFWWQYIPVFDAFFGFLGCLLIILLAKTLGEFWLQKREDYYD' A
#
# COMPACT_ATOMS: atom_id res chain seq x y z
N MET A 1 11.96 12.51 -13.22
CA MET A 1 11.15 11.31 -12.92
C MET A 1 11.96 10.05 -12.57
N ARG A 2 13.13 9.79 -13.21
CA ARG A 2 13.93 8.58 -12.93
C ARG A 2 14.41 8.52 -11.47
N VAL A 3 14.98 9.60 -10.96
CA VAL A 3 15.50 9.68 -9.58
C VAL A 3 14.42 9.42 -8.54
N LEU A 4 13.22 10.01 -8.71
CA LEU A 4 12.09 9.79 -7.80
C LEU A 4 11.67 8.32 -7.73
N LYS A 5 11.64 7.61 -8.86
CA LYS A 5 11.33 6.18 -8.90
C LYS A 5 12.35 5.36 -8.08
N TRP A 6 13.63 5.66 -8.24
CA TRP A 6 14.70 5.01 -7.46
C TRP A 6 14.63 5.34 -5.97
N VAL A 7 14.32 6.58 -5.61
CA VAL A 7 14.14 6.99 -4.21
C VAL A 7 12.96 6.26 -3.58
N LEU A 8 11.81 6.20 -4.24
CA LEU A 8 10.63 5.48 -3.74
C LEU A 8 10.91 3.97 -3.61
N PHE A 9 11.57 3.37 -4.61
CA PHE A 9 11.94 1.96 -4.55
C PHE A 9 12.94 1.68 -3.42
N GLY A 10 13.93 2.56 -3.25
CA GLY A 10 14.89 2.50 -2.15
C GLY A 10 14.22 2.63 -0.78
N ALA A 11 13.22 3.52 -0.65
CA ALA A 11 12.46 3.67 0.59
C ALA A 11 11.70 2.40 0.96
N VAL A 12 11.04 1.72 0.00
CA VAL A 12 10.35 0.44 0.23
C VAL A 12 11.33 -0.66 0.64
N VAL A 13 12.46 -0.77 -0.05
CA VAL A 13 13.49 -1.76 0.30
C VAL A 13 14.04 -1.49 1.70
N LEU A 14 14.26 -0.23 2.06
CA LEU A 14 14.73 0.15 3.39
C LEU A 14 13.73 -0.24 4.49
N THR A 15 12.43 0.02 4.32
CA THR A 15 11.42 -0.41 5.31
C THR A 15 11.35 -1.93 5.45
N CYS A 16 11.50 -2.68 4.34
CA CYS A 16 11.61 -4.14 4.42
C CYS A 16 12.82 -4.60 5.22
N ILE A 17 14.00 -3.99 5.00
CA ILE A 17 15.22 -4.32 5.77
C ILE A 17 15.02 -4.02 7.26
N LEU A 18 14.46 -2.85 7.59
CA LEU A 18 14.20 -2.48 9.00
C LEU A 18 13.26 -3.46 9.69
N GLY A 19 12.24 -3.97 8.98
CA GLY A 19 11.33 -5.00 9.49
C GLY A 19 11.97 -6.36 9.75
N PHE A 20 13.12 -6.65 9.13
CA PHE A 20 13.93 -7.85 9.43
C PHE A 20 14.94 -7.62 10.55
N VAL A 21 15.53 -6.42 10.63
CA VAL A 21 16.58 -6.08 11.61
C VAL A 21 16.04 -5.90 13.02
N PHE A 22 14.79 -5.44 13.16
CA PHE A 22 14.14 -5.20 14.45
C PHE A 22 12.93 -6.14 14.64
N PRO A 23 13.16 -7.44 14.89
CA PRO A 23 12.07 -8.36 15.21
C PRO A 23 11.40 -7.94 16.53
N HIS A 24 10.08 -8.00 16.57
CA HIS A 24 9.31 -7.65 17.78
C HIS A 24 9.67 -8.64 18.92
N PRO A 25 10.22 -8.16 20.04
CA PRO A 25 10.72 -9.03 21.10
C PRO A 25 9.61 -9.74 21.91
N ASN A 26 8.37 -9.25 21.85
CA ASN A 26 7.20 -9.86 22.51
C ASN A 26 5.99 -9.88 21.54
N PRO A 27 5.91 -10.85 20.62
CA PRO A 27 4.75 -10.96 19.73
C PRO A 27 3.53 -11.43 20.55
N HIS A 28 2.54 -10.55 20.72
CA HIS A 28 1.25 -10.90 21.33
C HIS A 28 0.31 -11.59 20.35
N PHE A 29 0.50 -11.35 19.06
CA PHE A 29 -0.30 -11.91 17.98
C PHE A 29 0.56 -12.68 16.98
N TRP A 30 0.01 -13.75 16.37
CA TRP A 30 0.74 -14.61 15.43
C TRP A 30 1.30 -13.85 14.21
N TRP A 31 0.65 -12.78 13.75
CA TRP A 31 1.13 -11.99 12.60
C TRP A 31 2.36 -11.12 12.92
N GLN A 32 2.63 -10.80 14.20
CA GLN A 32 3.85 -10.08 14.60
C GLN A 32 5.11 -10.97 14.53
N TYR A 33 4.94 -12.28 14.36
CA TYR A 33 6.06 -13.20 14.14
C TYR A 33 6.63 -13.09 12.71
N ILE A 34 5.85 -12.54 11.77
CA ILE A 34 6.25 -12.40 10.39
C ILE A 34 7.06 -11.10 10.26
N PRO A 35 8.38 -11.15 10.07
CA PRO A 35 9.16 -9.94 9.78
C PRO A 35 8.61 -9.29 8.51
N VAL A 36 8.55 -7.96 8.47
CA VAL A 36 8.05 -7.17 7.32
C VAL A 36 6.53 -7.17 7.13
N PHE A 37 5.75 -7.78 8.04
CA PHE A 37 4.28 -7.78 7.95
C PHE A 37 3.68 -6.37 7.81
N ASP A 38 4.18 -5.40 8.58
CA ASP A 38 3.67 -4.03 8.56
C ASP A 38 3.86 -3.34 7.20
N ALA A 39 5.02 -3.55 6.56
CA ALA A 39 5.30 -2.98 5.24
C ALA A 39 4.41 -3.62 4.17
N PHE A 40 4.19 -4.94 4.25
CA PHE A 40 3.29 -5.65 3.34
C PHE A 40 1.84 -5.19 3.52
N PHE A 41 1.38 -5.07 4.77
CA PHE A 41 0.03 -4.61 5.08
C PHE A 41 -0.20 -3.18 4.62
N GLY A 42 0.76 -2.27 4.84
CA GLY A 42 0.67 -0.89 4.34
C GLY A 42 0.65 -0.82 2.81
N PHE A 43 1.47 -1.61 2.13
CA PHE A 43 1.49 -1.68 0.67
C PHE A 43 0.17 -2.22 0.12
N LEU A 44 -0.34 -3.31 0.71
CA LEU A 44 -1.61 -3.91 0.32
C LEU A 44 -2.78 -2.97 0.59
N GLY A 45 -2.79 -2.29 1.74
CA GLY A 45 -3.79 -1.28 2.07
C GLY A 45 -3.81 -0.14 1.06
N CYS A 46 -2.65 0.34 0.62
CA CYS A 46 -2.55 1.37 -0.41
C CYS A 46 -3.13 0.90 -1.76
N LEU A 47 -2.79 -0.32 -2.18
CA LEU A 47 -3.37 -0.93 -3.39
C LEU A 47 -4.89 -1.09 -3.28
N LEU A 48 -5.39 -1.58 -2.14
CA LEU A 48 -6.82 -1.74 -1.90
C LEU A 48 -7.55 -0.40 -1.98
N ILE A 49 -7.02 0.66 -1.37
CA ILE A 49 -7.61 2.00 -1.44
C ILE A 49 -7.68 2.49 -2.89
N ILE A 50 -6.62 2.31 -3.68
CA ILE A 50 -6.59 2.72 -5.09
C ILE A 50 -7.65 1.94 -5.91
N LEU A 51 -7.73 0.63 -5.72
CA LEU A 51 -8.68 -0.21 -6.43
C LEU A 51 -10.12 0.13 -6.03
N LEU A 52 -10.40 0.26 -4.73
CA LEU A 52 -11.71 0.64 -4.23
C LEU A 52 -12.12 2.02 -4.74
N ALA A 53 -11.23 3.00 -4.68
CA ALA A 53 -11.48 4.34 -5.20
C ALA A 53 -11.76 4.32 -6.71
N LYS A 54 -11.02 3.51 -7.48
CA LYS A 54 -11.26 3.34 -8.91
C LYS A 54 -12.63 2.73 -9.18
N THR A 55 -12.97 1.62 -8.50
CA THR A 55 -14.26 0.95 -8.69
C THR A 55 -15.44 1.83 -8.27
N LEU A 56 -15.30 2.58 -7.17
CA LEU A 56 -16.34 3.49 -6.70
C LEU A 56 -16.49 4.69 -7.67
N GLY A 57 -15.37 5.20 -8.19
CA GLY A 57 -15.34 6.26 -9.18
C GLY A 57 -16.05 5.88 -10.48
N GLU A 58 -15.69 4.74 -11.06
CA GLU A 58 -16.29 4.25 -12.32
C GLU A 58 -17.77 3.86 -12.17
N PHE A 59 -18.15 3.24 -11.04
CA PHE A 59 -19.50 2.69 -10.89
C PHE A 59 -20.53 3.69 -10.34
N TRP A 60 -20.09 4.65 -9.50
CA TRP A 60 -21.00 5.54 -8.78
C TRP A 60 -20.81 7.02 -9.09
N LEU A 61 -19.56 7.47 -9.27
CA LEU A 61 -19.26 8.91 -9.36
C LEU A 61 -19.15 9.44 -10.79
N GLN A 62 -18.82 8.59 -11.77
CA GLN A 62 -18.87 8.95 -13.19
C GLN A 62 -20.33 9.09 -13.65
N LYS A 63 -20.82 10.32 -13.64
CA LYS A 63 -22.07 10.72 -14.30
C LYS A 63 -21.93 10.43 -15.80
N ARG A 64 -22.92 9.75 -16.40
CA ARG A 64 -22.94 9.49 -17.85
C ARG A 64 -22.85 10.81 -18.61
N GLU A 65 -22.10 10.81 -19.72
CA GLU A 65 -21.85 11.99 -20.56
C GLU A 65 -23.12 12.60 -21.18
N ASP A 66 -24.25 11.87 -21.25
CA ASP A 66 -25.53 12.34 -21.84
C ASP A 66 -26.26 13.44 -21.03
N TYR A 67 -25.60 14.17 -20.13
CA TYR A 67 -26.27 15.27 -19.38
C TYR A 67 -26.33 16.60 -20.17
N TYR A 68 -25.76 16.65 -21.37
CA TYR A 68 -25.80 17.83 -22.24
C TYR A 68 -26.42 17.56 -23.62
N ASP A 69 -27.01 16.39 -23.83
CA ASP A 69 -27.94 16.15 -24.95
C ASP A 69 -29.39 16.49 -24.57
#